data_AF-A0A4R0CYK6-F1
#
_entry.id   AF-A0A4R0CYK6-F1
#
_cell.length_a   1.000
_cell.length_b   1.000
_cell.length_c   1.000
_cell.angle_alpha   90.00
_cell.angle_beta   90.00
_cell.angle_gamma   90.00
#
_symmetry.space_group_name_H-M   'P 1'
#
loop_
_entity.id
_entity.type
_entity.pdbx_description
1 polymer ?
#
loop_
_entity_poly.entity_id
_entity_poly.type
_entity_poly.pdbx_seq_one_letter_code
_entity_poly.pdbx_strand_id
1 'polypeptide(L)'
;LFKVQDIAEDIIIPMMTHPIRADRDAATLGYAGVYSSFLLFAKRAEAKYGVSAREILLELGRRGTVGGQEDMIEDLALTMSKAKAFATSV
;
A
#
# COMPACT_ATOMS: atom_id res chain seq x y z
N LEU A 1 -0.96 29.33 14.90
CA LEU A 1 -1.54 28.04 15.32
C LEU A 1 -2.95 27.87 14.75
N PHE A 2 -3.94 28.64 15.20
CA PHE A 2 -5.35 28.50 14.77
C PHE A 2 -5.54 28.57 13.24
N LYS A 3 -4.93 29.55 12.56
CA LYS A 3 -4.99 29.64 11.09
C LYS A 3 -4.55 28.37 10.35
N VAL A 4 -3.60 27.60 10.89
CA VAL A 4 -3.13 26.34 10.25
C VAL A 4 -4.14 25.22 10.50
N GLN A 5 -4.81 25.22 11.66
CA GLN A 5 -5.87 24.27 11.97
C GLN A 5 -7.09 24.51 11.07
N ASP A 6 -7.52 25.77 10.93
CA ASP A 6 -8.65 26.14 10.07
C ASP A 6 -8.38 25.76 8.61
N ILE A 7 -7.16 26.03 8.10
CA ILE A 7 -6.77 25.60 6.75
C ILE A 7 -6.78 24.07 6.62
N ALA A 8 -6.28 23.35 7.64
CA ALA A 8 -6.27 21.89 7.61
C ALA A 8 -7.70 21.31 7.56
N GLU A 9 -8.59 21.80 8.42
CA GLU A 9 -9.96 21.29 8.57
C GLU A 9 -10.88 21.73 7.43
N ASP A 10 -10.86 23.02 7.07
CA ASP A 10 -11.85 23.59 6.14
C ASP A 10 -11.45 23.47 4.67
N ILE A 11 -10.16 23.31 4.38
CA ILE A 11 -9.63 23.28 3.00
C ILE A 11 -8.97 21.94 2.68
N ILE A 12 -7.99 21.52 3.47
CA ILE A 12 -7.13 20.37 3.11
C ILE A 12 -7.87 19.04 3.27
N ILE A 13 -8.53 18.79 4.40
CA ILE A 13 -9.26 17.54 4.65
C ILE A 13 -10.35 17.29 3.58
N PRO A 14 -11.21 18.26 3.21
CA PRO A 14 -12.20 18.07 2.14
C PRO A 14 -11.61 17.75 0.76
N MET A 15 -10.36 18.18 0.48
CA MET A 15 -9.67 17.89 -0.78
C MET A 15 -9.05 16.49 -0.84
N MET A 16 -8.90 15.81 0.30
CA MET A 16 -8.28 14.48 0.34
C MET A 16 -9.17 13.43 -0.33
N THR A 17 -8.66 12.78 -1.37
CA THR A 17 -9.36 11.65 -2.03
C THR A 17 -9.35 10.38 -1.19
N HIS A 18 -8.38 10.26 -0.29
CA HIS A 18 -8.22 9.14 0.64
C HIS A 18 -7.84 9.66 2.02
N PRO A 19 -8.46 9.16 3.10
CA PRO A 19 -8.10 9.58 4.44
C PRO A 19 -6.68 9.12 4.81
N ILE A 20 -5.85 10.04 5.29
CA ILE A 20 -4.52 9.73 5.82
C ILE A 20 -4.68 9.30 7.28
N ARG A 21 -4.46 8.01 7.57
CA ARG A 21 -4.62 7.43 8.91
C ARG A 21 -3.73 6.20 9.11
N ALA A 22 -3.47 5.87 10.37
CA ALA A 22 -2.80 4.63 10.78
C ALA A 22 -3.77 3.43 10.69
N ASP A 23 -4.15 3.04 9.47
CA ASP A 23 -4.92 1.82 9.24
C ASP A 23 -4.03 0.57 9.23
N ARG A 24 -4.65 -0.60 9.03
CA ARG A 24 -3.96 -1.90 9.02
C ARG A 24 -2.80 -1.97 8.04
N ASP A 25 -2.96 -1.41 6.85
CA ASP A 25 -1.96 -1.51 5.78
C ASP A 25 -0.85 -0.48 6.02
N ALA A 26 -1.19 0.72 6.50
CA ALA A 26 -0.21 1.70 6.95
C ALA A 26 0.64 1.20 8.13
N ALA A 27 0.02 0.50 9.08
CA ALA A 27 0.74 -0.15 10.18
C ALA A 27 1.65 -1.28 9.68
N THR A 28 1.17 -2.07 8.70
CA THR A 28 1.98 -3.12 8.07
C THR A 28 3.18 -2.52 7.34
N LEU A 29 2.98 -1.41 6.62
CA LEU A 29 4.04 -0.69 5.93
C LEU A 29 5.15 -0.27 6.90
N GLY A 30 4.77 0.32 8.05
CA GLY A 30 5.71 0.72 9.09
C GLY A 30 6.45 -0.48 9.70
N TYR A 31 5.74 -1.58 9.93
CA TYR A 31 6.34 -2.82 10.44
C TYR A 31 7.31 -3.47 9.44
N ALA A 32 6.95 -3.50 8.16
CA ALA A 32 7.77 -4.08 7.09
C ALA A 32 8.99 -3.22 6.74
N GLY A 33 9.05 -1.97 7.20
CA GLY A 33 10.15 -1.05 6.91
C GLY A 33 10.22 -0.65 5.43
N VAL A 34 9.10 -0.64 4.71
CA VAL A 34 9.04 -0.28 3.29
C VAL A 34 8.73 1.20 3.07
N TYR A 35 9.07 1.71 1.89
CA TYR A 35 8.91 3.11 1.54
C TYR A 35 7.43 3.52 1.50
N SER A 36 7.09 4.66 2.11
CA SER A 36 5.69 5.04 2.38
C SER A 36 4.83 5.26 1.13
N SER A 37 5.43 5.65 0.00
CA SER A 37 4.69 5.81 -1.27
C SER A 37 4.07 4.51 -1.76
N PHE A 38 4.61 3.34 -1.35
CA PHE A 38 4.18 2.03 -1.82
C PHE A 38 2.76 1.66 -1.38
N LEU A 39 2.24 2.27 -0.32
CA LEU A 39 0.92 1.92 0.23
C LEU A 39 -0.21 1.99 -0.81
N LEU A 40 -0.25 3.07 -1.59
CA LEU A 40 -1.31 3.26 -2.58
C LEU A 40 -1.17 2.30 -3.76
N PHE A 41 0.06 1.99 -4.16
CA PHE A 41 0.34 1.00 -5.21
C PHE A 41 -0.05 -0.41 -4.75
N ALA A 42 0.29 -0.80 -3.51
CA ALA A 42 -0.08 -2.09 -2.95
C ALA A 42 -1.61 -2.25 -2.86
N LYS A 43 -2.34 -1.21 -2.42
CA LYS A 43 -3.82 -1.22 -2.39
C LYS A 43 -4.44 -1.31 -3.79
N ARG A 44 -3.86 -0.61 -4.78
CA ARG A 44 -4.30 -0.73 -6.18
C ARG A 44 -4.05 -2.13 -6.74
N ALA A 45 -2.89 -2.71 -6.44
CA ALA A 45 -2.54 -4.05 -6.85
C ALA A 45 -3.45 -5.11 -6.19
N GLU A 46 -3.79 -4.94 -4.90
CA GLU A 46 -4.77 -5.78 -4.22
C GLU A 46 -6.13 -5.75 -4.92
N ALA A 47 -6.65 -4.56 -5.22
CA ALA A 47 -7.91 -4.41 -5.94
C ALA A 47 -7.86 -5.01 -7.35
N LYS A 48 -6.72 -4.90 -8.05
CA LYS A 48 -6.54 -5.38 -9.43
C LYS A 48 -6.34 -6.89 -9.53
N TYR A 49 -5.58 -7.49 -8.61
CA TYR A 49 -5.11 -8.89 -8.71
C TYR A 49 -5.71 -9.83 -7.67
N GLY A 50 -6.48 -9.32 -6.70
CA GLY A 50 -7.17 -10.13 -5.68
C GLY A 50 -6.22 -10.79 -4.66
N VAL A 51 -5.07 -10.17 -4.44
CA VAL A 51 -4.03 -10.59 -3.46
C VAL A 51 -3.92 -9.56 -2.35
N SER A 52 -3.48 -9.97 -1.17
CA SER A 52 -3.45 -9.11 0.02
C SER A 52 -2.40 -8.00 -0.09
N ALA A 53 -2.80 -6.74 0.10
CA ALA A 53 -1.86 -5.61 0.16
C ALA A 53 -0.84 -5.77 1.29
N ARG A 54 -1.27 -6.33 2.42
CA ARG A 54 -0.39 -6.67 3.55
C ARG A 54 0.72 -7.64 3.13
N GLU A 55 0.37 -8.72 2.43
CA GLU A 55 1.34 -9.73 2.02
C GLU A 55 2.34 -9.16 1.01
N ILE A 56 1.86 -8.32 0.08
CA ILE A 56 2.72 -7.57 -0.83
C ILE A 56 3.73 -6.72 -0.04
N LEU A 57 3.28 -5.90 0.92
CA LEU A 57 4.14 -5.01 1.69
C LEU A 57 5.18 -5.78 2.53
N LEU A 58 4.79 -6.91 3.13
CA LEU A 58 5.72 -7.76 3.90
C LEU A 58 6.81 -8.36 3.00
N GLU A 59 6.44 -8.83 1.81
CA GLU A 59 7.39 -9.42 0.87
C GLU A 59 8.34 -8.37 0.26
N LEU A 60 7.85 -7.15 0.00
CA LEU A 60 8.71 -6.02 -0.41
C LEU A 60 9.73 -5.66 0.69
N GLY A 61 9.28 -5.65 1.96
CA GLY A 61 10.16 -5.45 3.11
C GLY A 61 11.24 -6.52 3.21
N ARG A 62 10.84 -7.79 3.03
CA ARG A 62 11.77 -8.92 2.99
C ARG A 62 12.79 -8.82 1.85
N ARG A 63 12.42 -8.23 0.71
CA ARG A 63 13.30 -8.01 -0.46
C ARG A 63 14.22 -6.80 -0.29
N GLY A 64 14.04 -5.98 0.74
CA GLY A 64 14.86 -4.78 0.95
C GLY A 64 14.65 -3.72 -0.13
N THR A 65 13.42 -3.59 -0.66
CA THR A 65 13.11 -2.61 -1.71
C THR A 65 13.27 -1.17 -1.22
N VAL A 66 13.68 -0.28 -2.11
CA VAL A 66 13.85 1.15 -1.84
C VAL A 66 12.86 2.00 -2.65
N GLY A 67 12.70 3.27 -2.29
CA GLY A 67 11.84 4.19 -3.03
C GLY A 67 12.27 4.29 -4.51
N GLY A 68 11.29 4.41 -5.42
CA GLY A 68 11.53 4.37 -6.87
C GLY A 68 11.36 2.99 -7.51
N GLN A 69 11.05 1.95 -6.73
CA GLN A 69 10.80 0.57 -7.20
C GLN A 69 9.32 0.20 -7.16
N GLU A 70 8.43 1.16 -7.46
CA GLU A 70 6.98 0.97 -7.43
C GLU A 70 6.48 -0.06 -8.45
N ASP A 71 7.21 -0.27 -9.55
CA ASP A 71 6.94 -1.27 -10.60
C ASP A 71 6.96 -2.71 -10.07
N MET A 72 7.87 -3.01 -9.14
CA MET A 72 8.01 -4.32 -8.50
C MET A 72 6.74 -4.78 -7.77
N ILE A 73 5.91 -3.84 -7.33
CA ILE A 73 4.66 -4.11 -6.61
C ILE A 73 3.67 -4.82 -7.52
N GLU A 74 3.57 -4.37 -8.77
CA GLU A 74 2.64 -4.91 -9.76
C GLU A 74 3.09 -6.31 -10.22
N ASP A 75 4.39 -6.49 -10.47
CA ASP A 75 4.98 -7.77 -10.82
C ASP A 75 4.82 -8.81 -9.70
N LEU A 76 5.04 -8.39 -8.46
CA LEU A 76 4.85 -9.23 -7.28
C LEU A 76 3.38 -9.65 -7.14
N ALA A 77 2.45 -8.71 -7.26
CA ALA A 77 1.03 -9.00 -7.14
C ALA A 77 0.54 -9.97 -8.22
N LEU A 78 1.02 -9.82 -9.46
CA LEU A 78 0.74 -10.75 -10.55
C LEU A 78 1.29 -12.15 -10.25
N THR A 79 2.51 -12.23 -9.71
CA THR A 79 3.15 -13.50 -9.33
C THR A 79 2.37 -14.20 -8.22
N MET A 80 1.97 -13.47 -7.18
CA MET A 80 1.17 -14.00 -6.06
C MET A 80 -0.22 -14.47 -6.53
N SER A 81 -0.85 -13.73 -7.44
CA SER A 81 -2.17 -14.08 -7.98
C SER A 81 -2.13 -15.39 -8.76
N LYS A 82 -1.09 -15.59 -9.61
CA LYS A 82 -0.86 -16.86 -10.31
C LYS A 82 -0.62 -18.02 -9.34
N ALA A 83 0.19 -17.82 -8.30
CA ALA A 83 0.46 -18.86 -7.29
C ALA A 83 -0.81 -19.27 -6.54
N LYS A 84 -1.65 -18.30 -6.16
CA LYS A 84 -2.95 -18.54 -5.51
C LYS A 84 -3.92 -19.31 -6.41
N ALA A 85 -4.00 -18.93 -7.68
CA ALA A 85 -4.82 -19.63 -8.67
C ALA A 85 -4.38 -21.10 -8.82
N PHE A 86 -3.07 -21.34 -8.94
CA PHE A 86 -2.51 -22.69 -9.02
C PHE A 86 -2.84 -23.53 -7.80
N ALA A 87 -2.67 -22.99 -6.59
CA ALA A 87 -2.97 -23.68 -5.34
C ALA A 87 -4.48 -24.00 -5.16
N THR A 88 -5.37 -23.27 -5.83
CA THR A 88 -6.82 -23.52 -5.77
C THR A 88 -7.27 -24.57 -6.79
N SER A 89 -6.45 -24.82 -7.83
CA SER A 89 -6.73 -25.80 -8.89
C SER A 89 -6.20 -27.22 -8.63
N VAL A 90 -5.52 -27.43 -7.50
CA VAL A 90 -4.99 -28.72 -7.02
C VAL A 90 -5.77 -29.13 -5.79
#